data_AF-A0AAV1DQF9-F1
#
_entry.id   AF-A0AAV1DQF9-F1
#
_cell.length_a   1.000
_cell.length_b   1.000
_cell.length_c   1.000
_cell.angle_alpha   90.00
_cell.angle_beta   90.00
_cell.angle_gamma   90.00
#
_symmetry.space_group_name_H-M   'P 1'
#
loop_
_entity.id
_entity.type
_entity.pdbx_description
1 polymer ?
#
loop_
_entity_poly.entity_id
_entity_poly.type
_entity_poly.pdbx_seq_one_letter_code
_entity_poly.pdbx_strand_id
1 'polypeptide(L)'
;MLKCSYLHCYKIPARIGGWHKVQRSSIVKMAATTNQQKHFVAVHGVGHGAWVYYKLKPRIEAAGHRFTPVDLAGAGVNETKLEEIRSLHDYTKPLLDVLAAVPENEKVVLIGHSGGGMSAAVGMEKYPNKISLAIFLNAIMPDTKNRPSYVLEKYSAGTPLDAWKDTKFTVYGDPPITALLSGPEFIATTLYHLSPKEDQALGNLLVRPGSLFIEDLVTLDKFTDQGFGSVLRAYIIAADDKTIPAEFQKWMIENNPVKEVKEIKGADHMPMFTQPDELCKNLVELAQKYA
;
A
#
# COMPACT_ATOMS: atom_id res chain seq x y z
N MET A 1 -48.69 -26.75 41.44
CA MET A 1 -49.50 -27.90 40.99
C MET A 1 -50.43 -27.43 39.88
N LEU A 2 -50.14 -27.80 38.63
CA LEU A 2 -51.11 -27.99 37.55
C LEU A 2 -50.33 -28.51 36.33
N LYS A 3 -50.51 -29.81 36.07
CA LYS A 3 -50.10 -30.51 34.85
C LYS A 3 -51.14 -30.22 33.76
N CYS A 4 -50.71 -30.03 32.52
CA CYS A 4 -51.46 -30.57 31.39
C CYS A 4 -50.53 -30.90 30.22
N SER A 5 -50.58 -32.16 29.84
CA SER A 5 -49.90 -32.86 28.76
C SER A 5 -50.49 -32.49 27.41
N TYR A 6 -49.74 -32.64 26.32
CA TYR A 6 -50.17 -33.41 25.14
C TYR A 6 -48.95 -33.69 24.22
N LEU A 7 -48.60 -34.97 24.13
CA LEU A 7 -47.71 -35.53 23.11
C LEU A 7 -48.42 -35.50 21.74
N HIS A 8 -47.68 -35.22 20.67
CA HIS A 8 -47.93 -35.82 19.36
C HIS A 8 -46.60 -36.31 18.78
N CYS A 9 -46.46 -37.64 18.72
CA CYS A 9 -45.44 -38.33 17.96
C CYS A 9 -45.78 -38.30 16.47
N TYR A 10 -44.89 -37.76 15.64
CA TYR A 10 -44.82 -38.12 14.24
C TYR A 10 -43.53 -38.90 13.97
N LYS A 11 -43.70 -40.15 13.50
CA LYS A 11 -42.65 -41.06 13.06
C LYS A 11 -42.00 -40.51 11.78
N ILE A 12 -40.68 -40.37 11.76
CA ILE A 12 -39.89 -40.15 10.54
C ILE A 12 -39.34 -41.52 10.11
N PRO A 13 -39.52 -41.96 8.85
CA PRO A 13 -38.89 -43.17 8.37
C PRO A 13 -37.40 -42.95 8.13
N ALA A 14 -36.59 -43.91 8.59
CA ALA A 14 -35.19 -44.05 8.25
C ALA A 14 -35.01 -44.63 6.84
N ARG A 15 -33.82 -44.37 6.25
CA ARG A 15 -33.21 -44.93 5.00
C ARG A 15 -33.34 -44.03 3.76
N ILE A 16 -32.34 -43.79 2.89
CA ILE A 16 -31.01 -44.37 2.60
C ILE A 16 -30.15 -43.27 1.93
N GLY A 17 -28.84 -43.26 2.23
CA GLY A 17 -27.71 -43.09 1.29
C GLY A 17 -27.69 -41.95 0.26
N GLY A 18 -26.73 -41.03 0.41
CA GLY A 18 -26.36 -40.09 -0.63
C GLY A 18 -25.23 -39.14 -0.21
N TRP A 19 -24.05 -39.69 0.11
CA TRP A 19 -22.85 -38.87 0.32
C TRP A 19 -22.49 -38.19 -1.01
N HIS A 20 -22.91 -36.95 -1.18
CA HIS A 20 -22.38 -36.11 -2.25
C HIS A 20 -20.93 -35.81 -1.91
N LYS A 21 -20.01 -36.40 -2.68
CA LYS A 21 -18.61 -35.99 -2.73
C LYS A 21 -18.58 -34.52 -3.12
N VAL A 22 -18.36 -33.65 -2.15
CA VAL A 22 -17.88 -32.29 -2.41
C VAL A 22 -16.56 -32.46 -3.14
N GLN A 23 -16.54 -32.06 -4.42
CA GLN A 23 -15.33 -31.96 -5.22
C GLN A 23 -14.40 -30.98 -4.49
N ARG A 24 -13.34 -31.52 -3.87
CA ARG A 24 -12.22 -30.71 -3.39
C ARG A 24 -11.67 -29.99 -4.61
N SER A 25 -11.80 -28.66 -4.62
CA SER A 25 -11.08 -27.82 -5.58
C SER A 25 -9.59 -28.14 -5.46
N SER A 26 -8.96 -28.28 -6.61
CA SER A 26 -7.55 -28.59 -6.74
C SER A 26 -6.71 -27.45 -6.17
N ILE A 27 -6.32 -27.58 -4.89
CA ILE A 27 -5.19 -26.87 -4.34
C ILE A 27 -3.98 -27.35 -5.14
N VAL A 28 -3.51 -26.53 -6.06
CA VAL A 28 -2.21 -26.68 -6.70
C VAL A 28 -1.19 -26.71 -5.57
N LYS A 29 -0.61 -27.88 -5.31
CA LYS A 29 0.62 -28.00 -4.52
C LYS A 29 1.70 -27.25 -5.30
N MET A 30 1.94 -25.98 -4.95
CA MET A 30 3.19 -25.35 -5.34
C MET A 30 4.31 -26.18 -4.73
N ALA A 31 5.26 -26.58 -5.57
CA ALA A 31 6.46 -27.28 -5.14
C ALA A 31 7.13 -26.45 -4.04
N ALA A 32 7.45 -27.11 -2.92
CA ALA A 32 8.22 -26.50 -1.84
C ALA A 32 9.65 -26.24 -2.34
N THR A 33 9.85 -25.13 -3.03
CA THR A 33 11.12 -24.41 -2.94
C THR A 33 11.28 -24.02 -1.48
N THR A 34 12.49 -24.12 -0.95
CA THR A 34 12.81 -23.65 0.41
C THR A 34 12.58 -22.14 0.46
N ASN A 35 11.33 -21.73 0.69
CA ASN A 35 10.90 -20.34 0.67
C ASN A 35 11.41 -19.71 1.97
N GLN A 36 12.62 -19.14 1.93
CA GLN A 36 13.18 -18.45 3.07
C GLN A 36 12.21 -17.33 3.46
N GLN A 37 11.77 -17.33 4.72
CA GLN A 37 10.88 -16.32 5.24
C GLN A 37 11.48 -14.93 4.99
N LYS A 38 10.73 -14.05 4.30
CA LYS A 38 11.05 -12.65 4.09
C LYS A 38 10.28 -11.77 5.06
N HIS A 39 10.79 -10.55 5.27
CA HIS A 39 10.12 -9.52 6.06
C HIS A 39 9.71 -8.37 5.14
N PHE A 40 8.41 -8.20 4.97
CA PHE A 40 7.82 -7.10 4.23
C PHE A 40 7.53 -5.94 5.18
N VAL A 41 7.97 -4.75 4.81
CA VAL A 41 7.63 -3.49 5.48
C VAL A 41 6.83 -2.65 4.50
N ALA A 42 5.62 -2.24 4.86
CA ALA A 42 4.70 -1.57 3.94
C ALA A 42 4.31 -0.17 4.41
N VAL A 43 4.37 0.78 3.47
CA VAL A 43 4.15 2.21 3.67
C VAL A 43 2.93 2.67 2.87
N HIS A 44 1.93 3.17 3.58
CA HIS A 44 0.65 3.58 2.99
C HIS A 44 0.75 4.90 2.19
N GLY A 45 -0.31 5.21 1.44
CA GLY A 45 -0.46 6.46 0.69
C GLY A 45 -0.84 7.65 1.57
N VAL A 46 -0.79 8.86 1.02
CA VAL A 46 -1.19 10.09 1.73
C VAL A 46 -2.64 9.98 2.21
N GLY A 47 -2.88 10.46 3.43
CA GLY A 47 -4.20 10.47 4.08
C GLY A 47 -4.70 9.12 4.61
N HIS A 48 -3.91 8.06 4.45
CA HIS A 48 -4.23 6.72 4.93
C HIS A 48 -3.38 6.34 6.14
N GLY A 49 -3.44 5.07 6.56
CA GLY A 49 -2.62 4.47 7.60
C GLY A 49 -2.36 3.00 7.30
N ALA A 50 -1.63 2.31 8.18
CA ALA A 50 -1.36 0.88 8.17
C ALA A 50 -2.63 0.02 8.00
N TRP A 51 -3.79 0.53 8.43
CA TRP A 51 -5.09 -0.10 8.31
C TRP A 51 -5.47 -0.49 6.88
N VAL A 52 -4.92 0.16 5.84
CA VAL A 52 -5.20 -0.23 4.44
C VAL A 52 -4.71 -1.63 4.11
N TYR A 53 -3.75 -2.16 4.86
CA TYR A 53 -3.19 -3.49 4.62
C TYR A 53 -3.91 -4.61 5.36
N TYR A 54 -5.07 -4.35 5.98
CA TYR A 54 -5.76 -5.35 6.81
C TYR A 54 -6.13 -6.64 6.07
N LYS A 55 -6.43 -6.57 4.76
CA LYS A 55 -6.66 -7.75 3.91
C LYS A 55 -5.36 -8.41 3.45
N LEU A 56 -4.31 -7.64 3.25
CA LEU A 56 -3.04 -8.11 2.71
C LEU A 56 -2.18 -8.82 3.76
N LYS A 57 -2.10 -8.26 4.97
CA LYS A 57 -1.32 -8.80 6.09
C LYS A 57 -1.57 -10.30 6.34
N PRO A 58 -2.81 -10.77 6.55
CA PRO A 58 -3.05 -12.20 6.80
C PRO A 58 -2.66 -13.09 5.61
N ARG A 59 -2.69 -12.58 4.38
CA ARG A 59 -2.29 -13.34 3.18
C ARG A 59 -0.79 -13.52 3.10
N ILE A 60 -0.03 -12.45 3.34
CA ILE A 60 1.44 -12.50 3.38
C ILE A 60 1.91 -13.40 4.53
N GLU A 61 1.25 -13.33 5.69
CA GLU A 61 1.56 -14.20 6.84
C GLU A 61 1.21 -15.66 6.57
N ALA A 62 0.07 -15.94 5.92
CA ALA A 62 -0.29 -17.29 5.48
C ALA A 62 0.70 -17.86 4.44
N ALA A 63 1.36 -17.00 3.65
CA ALA A 63 2.44 -17.39 2.75
C ALA A 63 3.78 -17.67 3.47
N GLY A 64 3.85 -17.54 4.80
CA GLY A 64 5.02 -17.83 5.61
C GLY A 64 5.97 -16.65 5.82
N HIS A 65 5.53 -15.42 5.51
CA HIS A 65 6.35 -14.22 5.58
C HIS A 65 5.95 -13.30 6.75
N ARG A 66 6.88 -12.46 7.21
CA ARG A 66 6.56 -11.40 8.19
C ARG A 66 6.04 -10.17 7.45
N PHE A 67 5.04 -9.48 8.00
CA PHE A 67 4.47 -8.27 7.41
C PHE A 67 4.27 -7.17 8.46
N THR A 68 5.00 -6.07 8.31
CA THR A 68 4.95 -4.88 9.17
C THR A 68 4.40 -3.69 8.37
N PRO A 69 3.09 -3.42 8.45
CA PRO A 69 2.56 -2.16 7.95
C PRO A 69 2.92 -1.04 8.95
N VAL A 70 3.35 0.11 8.44
CA VAL A 70 3.81 1.24 9.25
C VAL A 70 2.80 2.36 9.16
N ASP A 71 2.35 2.90 10.30
CA ASP A 71 1.71 4.21 10.35
C ASP A 71 2.81 5.28 10.32
N LEU A 72 2.80 6.12 9.27
CA LEU A 72 3.66 7.29 9.19
C LEU A 72 3.24 8.36 10.22
N ALA A 73 4.04 9.41 10.40
CA ALA A 73 3.73 10.43 11.40
C ALA A 73 2.39 11.11 11.06
N GLY A 74 1.51 11.26 12.04
CA GLY A 74 0.17 11.84 11.86
C GLY A 74 -0.78 11.06 10.96
N ALA A 75 -0.44 9.82 10.61
CA ALA A 75 -1.25 8.91 9.82
C ALA A 75 -1.84 7.77 10.67
N GLY A 76 -2.93 7.16 10.19
CA GLY A 76 -3.59 6.06 10.90
C GLY A 76 -3.83 6.37 12.39
N VAL A 77 -3.27 5.55 13.29
CA VAL A 77 -3.38 5.76 14.75
C VAL A 77 -2.18 6.50 15.36
N ASN A 78 -1.23 6.99 14.54
CA ASN A 78 -0.11 7.78 15.04
C ASN A 78 -0.59 9.14 15.58
N GLU A 79 -0.17 9.49 16.79
CA GLU A 79 -0.65 10.66 17.53
C GLU A 79 0.05 11.98 17.18
N THR A 80 1.12 11.95 16.37
CA THR A 80 1.80 13.18 15.95
C THR A 80 0.81 14.10 15.23
N LYS A 81 0.74 15.37 15.65
CA LYS A 81 -0.18 16.32 15.03
C LYS A 81 0.35 16.79 13.69
N LEU A 82 -0.55 17.17 12.79
CA LEU A 82 -0.18 17.62 11.43
C LEU A 82 0.80 18.81 11.50
N GLU A 83 0.59 19.73 12.44
CA GLU A 83 1.39 20.94 12.61
C GLU A 83 2.83 20.65 13.07
N GLU A 84 3.09 19.48 13.65
CA GLU A 84 4.41 19.02 14.07
C GLU A 84 5.21 18.43 12.89
N ILE A 85 4.55 18.14 11.77
CA ILE A 85 5.15 17.49 10.61
C ILE A 85 5.50 18.55 9.57
N ARG A 86 6.79 18.87 9.46
CA ARG A 86 7.28 20.02 8.68
C ARG A 86 8.06 19.63 7.42
N SER A 87 8.33 18.34 7.24
CA SER A 87 9.08 17.80 6.10
C SER A 87 8.65 16.38 5.76
N LEU A 88 9.02 15.91 4.56
CA LEU A 88 8.86 14.50 4.21
C LEU A 88 9.67 13.59 5.16
N HIS A 89 10.81 14.06 5.66
CA HIS A 89 11.62 13.32 6.62
C HIS A 89 10.87 13.13 7.96
N ASP A 90 10.22 14.18 8.49
CA ASP A 90 9.41 14.09 9.71
C ASP A 90 8.25 13.11 9.53
N TYR A 91 7.55 13.20 8.41
CA TYR A 91 6.47 12.28 8.05
C TYR A 91 6.95 10.83 8.00
N THR A 92 8.16 10.62 7.46
CA THR A 92 8.76 9.30 7.24
C THR A 92 9.43 8.73 8.50
N LYS A 93 9.56 9.49 9.58
CA LYS A 93 10.29 9.06 10.79
C LYS A 93 9.91 7.65 11.29
N PRO A 94 8.62 7.26 11.40
CA PRO A 94 8.27 5.92 11.85
C PRO A 94 8.83 4.79 10.97
N LEU A 95 8.89 4.98 9.65
CA LEU A 95 9.53 4.03 8.74
C LEU A 95 11.03 3.95 9.00
N LEU A 96 11.69 5.11 9.20
CA LEU A 96 13.12 5.15 9.47
C LEU A 96 13.47 4.44 10.78
N ASP A 97 12.64 4.59 11.81
CA ASP A 97 12.79 3.88 13.08
C ASP A 97 12.64 2.35 12.87
N VAL A 98 11.68 1.90 12.05
CA VAL A 98 11.53 0.48 11.69
C VAL A 98 12.75 -0.05 10.95
N LEU A 99 13.25 0.67 9.95
CA LEU A 99 14.43 0.26 9.16
C LEU A 99 15.71 0.25 9.99
N ALA A 100 15.88 1.21 10.90
CA ALA A 100 17.02 1.26 11.83
C ALA A 100 17.03 0.06 12.79
N ALA A 101 15.84 -0.44 13.17
CA ALA A 101 15.71 -1.60 14.05
C ALA A 101 15.91 -2.96 13.34
N VAL A 102 16.07 -2.98 12.01
CA VAL A 102 16.35 -4.23 11.27
C VAL A 102 17.76 -4.72 11.63
N PRO A 103 17.91 -5.98 12.09
CA PRO A 103 19.21 -6.56 12.42
C PRO A 103 20.23 -6.47 11.28
N GLU A 104 21.53 -6.35 11.59
CA GLU A 104 22.59 -6.18 10.57
C GLU A 104 22.69 -7.32 9.56
N ASN A 105 22.27 -8.53 9.95
CA ASN A 105 22.25 -9.72 9.10
C ASN A 105 20.91 -9.92 8.38
N GLU A 106 19.97 -8.99 8.48
CA GLU A 106 18.65 -9.06 7.86
C GLU A 106 18.41 -7.90 6.90
N LYS A 107 17.53 -8.14 5.91
CA LYS A 107 17.03 -7.13 5.00
C LYS A 107 15.53 -7.29 4.83
N VAL A 108 14.85 -6.19 4.51
CA VAL A 108 13.42 -6.15 4.27
C VAL A 108 13.09 -5.98 2.79
N VAL A 109 11.90 -6.44 2.42
CA VAL A 109 11.21 -6.03 1.20
C VAL A 109 10.37 -4.80 1.55
N LEU A 110 10.77 -3.64 1.07
CA LEU A 110 10.08 -2.38 1.33
C LEU A 110 9.00 -2.14 0.27
N ILE A 111 7.77 -1.87 0.68
CA ILE A 111 6.66 -1.55 -0.22
C ILE A 111 6.24 -0.11 0.01
N GLY A 112 6.28 0.72 -1.03
CA GLY A 112 5.74 2.07 -1.02
C GLY A 112 4.48 2.13 -1.88
N HIS A 113 3.34 2.49 -1.29
CA HIS A 113 2.07 2.65 -2.00
C HIS A 113 1.75 4.14 -2.24
N SER A 114 1.30 4.49 -3.45
CA SER A 114 0.88 5.86 -3.77
C SER A 114 1.96 6.90 -3.39
N GLY A 115 1.60 8.01 -2.74
CA GLY A 115 2.56 8.99 -2.20
C GLY A 115 3.55 8.41 -1.18
N GLY A 116 3.25 7.26 -0.55
CA GLY A 116 4.17 6.52 0.32
C GLY A 116 5.43 6.02 -0.41
N GLY A 117 5.43 6.01 -1.75
CA GLY A 117 6.64 5.81 -2.54
C GLY A 117 7.75 6.85 -2.26
N MET A 118 7.39 8.08 -1.93
CA MET A 118 8.37 9.10 -1.52
C MET A 118 9.00 8.79 -0.16
N SER A 119 8.19 8.35 0.82
CA SER A 119 8.70 7.86 2.10
C SER A 119 9.57 6.61 1.94
N ALA A 120 9.18 5.69 1.05
CA ALA A 120 10.02 4.54 0.71
C ALA A 120 11.37 4.98 0.13
N ALA A 121 11.40 5.97 -0.78
CA ALA A 121 12.63 6.51 -1.33
C ALA A 121 13.54 7.14 -0.26
N VAL A 122 12.99 7.88 0.70
CA VAL A 122 13.74 8.39 1.86
C VAL A 122 14.32 7.25 2.71
N GLY A 123 13.57 6.17 2.92
CA GLY A 123 14.05 4.97 3.58
C GLY A 123 15.20 4.29 2.82
N MET A 124 15.11 4.21 1.49
CA MET A 124 16.15 3.66 0.61
C MET A 124 17.41 4.52 0.60
N GLU A 125 17.27 5.85 0.61
CA GLU A 125 18.40 6.78 0.68
C GLU A 125 19.17 6.62 1.99
N LYS A 126 18.46 6.50 3.11
CA LYS A 126 19.07 6.45 4.45
C LYS A 126 19.58 5.06 4.85
N TYR A 127 18.86 4.00 4.46
CA TYR A 127 19.16 2.63 4.86
C TYR A 127 19.22 1.66 3.66
N PRO A 128 20.00 1.95 2.60
CA PRO A 128 20.05 1.11 1.40
C PRO A 128 20.49 -0.33 1.73
N ASN A 129 21.37 -0.49 2.72
CA ASN A 129 21.88 -1.80 3.13
C ASN A 129 20.86 -2.66 3.90
N LYS A 130 19.75 -2.08 4.40
CA LYS A 130 18.69 -2.78 5.13
C LYS A 130 17.56 -3.26 4.21
N ILE A 131 17.59 -2.91 2.92
CA ILE A 131 16.51 -3.19 1.97
C ILE A 131 17.08 -4.08 0.87
N SER A 132 16.49 -5.26 0.67
CA SER A 132 16.89 -6.16 -0.42
C SER A 132 16.14 -5.86 -1.72
N LEU A 133 14.90 -5.41 -1.59
CA LEU A 133 14.03 -5.04 -2.71
C LEU A 133 13.07 -3.93 -2.26
N ALA A 134 12.92 -2.90 -3.08
CA ALA A 134 11.85 -1.91 -2.97
C ALA A 134 10.79 -2.15 -4.05
N ILE A 135 9.53 -2.23 -3.66
CA ILE A 135 8.38 -2.41 -4.55
C ILE A 135 7.51 -1.15 -4.50
N PHE A 136 7.44 -0.45 -5.62
CA PHE A 136 6.55 0.69 -5.81
C PHE A 136 5.19 0.18 -6.30
N LEU A 137 4.19 0.26 -5.43
CA LEU A 137 2.83 -0.23 -5.68
C LEU A 137 1.94 0.96 -6.06
N ASN A 138 1.64 1.10 -7.35
CA ASN A 138 0.91 2.23 -7.93
C ASN A 138 1.29 3.57 -7.26
N ALA A 139 2.60 3.82 -7.22
CA ALA A 139 3.23 4.80 -6.34
C ALA A 139 4.00 5.88 -7.09
N ILE A 140 4.17 7.02 -6.43
CA ILE A 140 5.10 8.05 -6.87
C ILE A 140 6.52 7.49 -6.67
N MET A 141 7.27 7.37 -7.77
CA MET A 141 8.63 6.85 -7.77
C MET A 141 9.59 7.94 -8.28
N PRO A 142 10.44 8.53 -7.40
CA PRO A 142 11.39 9.54 -7.82
C PRO A 142 12.56 8.92 -8.61
N ASP A 143 13.49 9.75 -9.06
CA ASP A 143 14.74 9.34 -9.70
C ASP A 143 15.95 10.04 -9.06
N THR A 144 17.17 9.72 -9.51
CA THR A 144 18.42 10.33 -9.02
C THR A 144 18.91 11.51 -9.87
N LYS A 145 18.25 11.77 -11.01
CA LYS A 145 18.66 12.77 -12.00
C LYS A 145 18.03 14.13 -11.74
N ASN A 146 16.80 14.13 -11.24
CA ASN A 146 15.98 15.29 -10.98
C ASN A 146 15.86 15.54 -9.48
N ARG A 147 15.35 16.72 -9.10
CA ARG A 147 15.00 17.01 -7.71
C ARG A 147 13.88 16.10 -7.22
N PRO A 148 13.79 15.80 -5.91
CA PRO A 148 12.78 14.88 -5.38
C PRO A 148 11.33 15.23 -5.71
N SER A 149 10.98 16.52 -5.86
CA SER A 149 9.64 16.98 -6.21
C SER A 149 9.24 16.74 -7.68
N TYR A 150 10.19 16.43 -8.57
CA TYR A 150 9.99 16.48 -10.02
C TYR A 150 8.78 15.68 -10.51
N VAL A 151 8.64 14.44 -10.02
CA VAL A 151 7.52 13.57 -10.42
C VAL A 151 6.19 14.10 -9.91
N LEU A 152 6.15 14.65 -8.70
CA LEU A 152 4.94 15.28 -8.12
C LEU A 152 4.55 16.55 -8.87
N GLU A 153 5.52 17.34 -9.31
CA GLU A 153 5.28 18.52 -10.15
C GLU A 153 4.70 18.11 -11.50
N LYS A 154 5.21 17.04 -12.13
CA LYS A 154 4.66 16.50 -13.39
C LYS A 154 3.27 15.94 -13.22
N TYR A 155 3.03 15.21 -12.13
CA TYR A 155 1.71 14.70 -11.78
C TYR A 155 0.71 15.84 -11.58
N SER A 156 1.08 16.86 -10.81
CA SER A 156 0.22 18.01 -10.54
C SER A 156 -0.07 18.84 -11.80
N ALA A 157 0.93 19.04 -12.66
CA ALA A 157 0.75 19.76 -13.92
C ALA A 157 -0.15 19.01 -14.92
N GLY A 158 -0.18 17.67 -14.84
CA GLY A 158 -1.04 16.82 -15.67
C GLY A 158 -2.42 16.54 -15.08
N THR A 159 -2.69 16.95 -13.84
CA THR A 159 -3.94 16.66 -13.11
C THR A 159 -4.76 17.93 -12.95
N PRO A 160 -5.88 18.08 -13.67
CA PRO A 160 -6.71 19.28 -13.56
C PRO A 160 -7.39 19.34 -12.19
N LEU A 161 -7.72 20.56 -11.72
CA LEU A 161 -8.24 20.78 -10.37
C LEU A 161 -9.56 20.02 -10.09
N ASP A 162 -10.41 19.86 -11.10
CA ASP A 162 -11.68 19.13 -11.01
C ASP A 162 -11.49 17.63 -10.77
N ALA A 163 -10.35 17.04 -11.16
CA ALA A 163 -10.03 15.65 -10.86
C ALA A 163 -9.95 15.36 -9.35
N TRP A 164 -9.66 16.38 -8.53
CA TRP A 164 -9.59 16.28 -7.08
C TRP A 164 -10.96 16.31 -6.38
N LYS A 165 -12.04 16.63 -7.11
CA LYS A 165 -13.43 16.58 -6.63
C LYS A 165 -13.63 17.35 -5.33
N ASP A 166 -14.12 16.70 -4.28
CA ASP A 166 -14.39 17.26 -2.96
C ASP A 166 -13.20 17.18 -2.00
N THR A 167 -12.00 16.88 -2.50
CA THR A 167 -10.75 16.96 -1.72
C THR A 167 -10.53 18.39 -1.23
N LYS A 168 -10.29 18.53 0.07
CA LYS A 168 -10.01 19.82 0.70
C LYS A 168 -8.51 20.05 0.78
N PHE A 169 -8.07 21.20 0.28
CA PHE A 169 -6.70 21.67 0.44
C PHE A 169 -6.64 22.76 1.50
N THR A 170 -5.69 22.63 2.43
CA THR A 170 -5.41 23.63 3.47
C THR A 170 -3.92 23.91 3.52
N VAL A 171 -3.53 25.04 4.11
CA VAL A 171 -2.12 25.40 4.31
C VAL A 171 -1.85 25.53 5.80
N TYR A 172 -0.70 25.04 6.26
CA TYR A 172 -0.32 25.11 7.67
C TYR A 172 1.18 25.39 7.90
N GLY A 173 1.43 26.05 9.03
CA GLY A 173 2.75 26.46 9.53
C GLY A 173 3.49 27.49 8.67
N ASP A 174 4.71 27.81 9.10
CA ASP A 174 5.62 28.77 8.47
C ASP A 174 7.03 28.16 8.37
N PRO A 175 7.63 28.01 7.17
CA PRO A 175 7.05 28.31 5.84
C PRO A 175 5.82 27.44 5.52
N PRO A 176 4.91 27.90 4.64
CA PRO A 176 3.63 27.21 4.39
C PRO A 176 3.82 25.81 3.78
N ILE A 177 3.03 24.84 4.27
CA ILE A 177 2.92 23.48 3.71
C ILE A 177 1.47 23.22 3.31
N THR A 178 1.25 22.72 2.10
CA THR A 178 -0.08 22.32 1.64
C THR A 178 -0.45 20.94 2.17
N ALA A 179 -1.55 20.85 2.92
CA ALA A 179 -2.20 19.59 3.28
C ALA A 179 -3.41 19.32 2.39
N LEU A 180 -3.76 18.04 2.26
CA LEU A 180 -4.95 17.56 1.57
C LEU A 180 -5.73 16.58 2.45
N LEU A 181 -7.05 16.65 2.39
CA LEU A 181 -7.97 15.68 2.97
C LEU A 181 -8.94 15.23 1.87
N SER A 182 -8.82 13.97 1.47
CA SER A 182 -9.71 13.36 0.47
C SER A 182 -11.16 13.38 0.96
N GLY A 183 -12.06 13.90 0.13
CA GLY A 183 -13.48 13.88 0.41
C GLY A 183 -14.15 12.56 -0.01
N PRO A 184 -15.37 12.28 0.48
CA PRO A 184 -16.09 11.06 0.14
C PRO A 184 -16.36 10.85 -1.35
N GLU A 185 -16.58 11.91 -2.14
CA GLU A 185 -16.77 11.79 -3.58
C GLU A 185 -15.48 11.34 -4.28
N PHE A 186 -14.35 11.96 -3.94
CA PHE A 186 -13.03 11.58 -4.44
C PHE A 186 -12.69 10.13 -4.08
N ILE A 187 -12.94 9.74 -2.83
CA ILE A 187 -12.75 8.36 -2.36
C ILE A 187 -13.60 7.40 -3.20
N ALA A 188 -14.91 7.62 -3.29
CA ALA A 188 -15.82 6.67 -3.91
C ALA A 188 -15.69 6.56 -5.44
N THR A 189 -15.23 7.62 -6.11
CA THR A 189 -15.26 7.70 -7.59
C THR A 189 -13.88 7.71 -8.25
N THR A 190 -12.83 7.98 -7.48
CA THR A 190 -11.45 8.01 -7.97
C THR A 190 -10.60 6.94 -7.27
N LEU A 191 -10.34 7.08 -5.97
CA LEU A 191 -9.44 6.18 -5.25
C LEU A 191 -9.98 4.73 -5.22
N TYR A 192 -11.24 4.57 -4.81
CA TYR A 192 -11.83 3.28 -4.39
C TYR A 192 -12.98 2.86 -5.32
N HIS A 193 -12.96 3.30 -6.58
CA HIS A 193 -14.11 3.16 -7.47
C HIS A 193 -14.42 1.71 -7.88
N LEU A 194 -13.49 0.77 -7.69
CA LEU A 194 -13.72 -0.67 -7.85
C LEU A 194 -13.72 -1.42 -6.51
N SER A 195 -13.28 -0.77 -5.43
CA SER A 195 -13.22 -1.36 -4.09
C SER A 195 -14.61 -1.68 -3.54
N PRO A 196 -14.74 -2.76 -2.74
CA PRO A 196 -15.98 -3.08 -2.04
C PRO A 196 -16.52 -1.92 -1.19
N LYS A 197 -17.84 -1.88 -0.99
CA LYS A 197 -18.50 -0.77 -0.29
C LYS A 197 -18.10 -0.68 1.18
N GLU A 198 -17.76 -1.81 1.79
CA GLU A 198 -17.24 -1.90 3.15
C GLU A 198 -15.87 -1.19 3.27
N ASP A 199 -15.00 -1.33 2.27
CA ASP A 199 -13.70 -0.65 2.24
C ASP A 199 -13.87 0.86 1.98
N GLN A 200 -14.84 1.26 1.15
CA GLN A 200 -15.21 2.67 0.98
C GLN A 200 -15.70 3.29 2.30
N ALA A 201 -16.55 2.57 3.04
CA ALA A 201 -17.01 3.00 4.36
C ALA A 201 -15.85 3.09 5.35
N LEU A 202 -14.95 2.09 5.36
CA LEU A 202 -13.75 2.09 6.20
C LEU A 202 -12.86 3.30 5.90
N GLY A 203 -12.60 3.59 4.61
CA GLY A 203 -11.83 4.75 4.19
C GLY A 203 -12.43 6.06 4.69
N ASN A 204 -13.73 6.28 4.47
CA ASN A 204 -14.40 7.49 4.93
C ASN A 204 -14.36 7.69 6.46
N LEU A 205 -14.24 6.61 7.24
CA LEU A 205 -14.11 6.68 8.70
C LEU A 205 -12.69 6.98 9.19
N LEU A 206 -11.67 6.62 8.40
CA LEU A 206 -10.28 6.57 8.86
C LEU A 206 -9.31 7.50 8.12
N VAL A 207 -9.72 8.10 6.99
CA VAL A 207 -8.87 9.06 6.29
C VAL A 207 -8.57 10.27 7.18
N ARG A 208 -7.32 10.71 7.13
CA ARG A 208 -6.82 11.88 7.85
C ARG A 208 -6.20 12.88 6.88
N PRO A 209 -6.04 14.16 7.26
CA PRO A 209 -5.24 15.09 6.48
C PRO A 209 -3.80 14.57 6.34
N GLY A 210 -3.20 14.76 5.16
CA GLY A 210 -1.79 14.50 4.91
C GLY A 210 -1.20 15.50 3.93
N SER A 211 0.09 15.36 3.60
CA SER A 211 0.75 16.22 2.61
C SER A 211 1.63 15.41 1.67
N LEU A 212 1.85 15.95 0.47
CA LEU A 212 2.88 15.48 -0.46
C LEU A 212 4.22 16.19 -0.24
N PHE A 213 4.25 17.19 0.65
CA PHE A 213 5.45 17.95 1.04
C PHE A 213 6.21 18.52 -0.15
N ILE A 214 5.51 18.98 -1.20
CA ILE A 214 6.14 19.50 -2.42
C ILE A 214 7.04 20.70 -2.07
N GLU A 215 6.60 21.56 -1.15
CA GLU A 215 7.33 22.74 -0.66
C GLU A 215 8.65 22.39 0.03
N ASP A 216 8.72 21.25 0.73
CA ASP A 216 9.96 20.72 1.30
C ASP A 216 10.85 20.12 0.20
N LEU A 217 10.26 19.25 -0.63
CA LEU A 217 10.95 18.46 -1.66
C LEU A 217 11.62 19.31 -2.75
N VAL A 218 11.15 20.51 -3.02
CA VAL A 218 11.80 21.42 -3.98
C VAL A 218 13.13 21.97 -3.49
N THR A 219 13.37 21.93 -2.17
CA THR A 219 14.58 22.44 -1.52
C THR A 219 15.63 21.35 -1.22
N LEU A 220 15.22 20.08 -1.31
CA LEU A 220 16.08 18.95 -1.00
C LEU A 220 17.07 18.64 -2.13
N ASP A 221 18.24 18.15 -1.72
CA ASP A 221 19.20 17.51 -2.63
C ASP A 221 18.56 16.28 -3.31
N LYS A 222 19.09 15.95 -4.48
CA LYS A 222 18.64 14.79 -5.24
C LYS A 222 18.93 13.50 -4.46
N PHE A 223 18.08 12.50 -4.66
CA PHE A 223 18.40 11.14 -4.27
C PHE A 223 19.69 10.68 -4.95
N THR A 224 20.52 9.93 -4.22
CA THR A 224 21.86 9.56 -4.70
C THR A 224 21.84 8.19 -5.38
N ASP A 225 22.81 7.97 -6.27
CA ASP A 225 23.00 6.65 -6.89
C ASP A 225 23.48 5.60 -5.86
N GLN A 226 24.18 6.04 -4.80
CA GLN A 226 24.69 5.18 -3.73
C GLN A 226 23.62 4.85 -2.67
N GLY A 227 22.68 5.77 -2.43
CA GLY A 227 21.53 5.59 -1.54
C GLY A 227 20.36 4.95 -2.27
N PHE A 228 19.34 5.74 -2.59
CA PHE A 228 18.13 5.30 -3.28
C PHE A 228 18.42 4.54 -4.58
N GLY A 229 19.41 4.98 -5.37
CA GLY A 229 19.79 4.38 -6.64
C GLY A 229 20.37 2.98 -6.55
N SER A 230 20.95 2.61 -5.40
CA SER A 230 21.63 1.32 -5.22
C SER A 230 20.68 0.18 -4.86
N VAL A 231 19.50 0.51 -4.33
CA VAL A 231 18.49 -0.47 -3.92
C VAL A 231 17.78 -1.02 -5.16
N LEU A 232 17.66 -2.35 -5.25
CA LEU A 232 16.92 -3.01 -6.32
C LEU A 232 15.43 -2.64 -6.26
N ARG A 233 14.86 -2.22 -7.39
CA ARG A 233 13.46 -1.78 -7.48
C ARG A 233 12.63 -2.67 -8.38
N ALA A 234 11.37 -2.88 -8.00
CA ALA A 234 10.31 -3.41 -8.85
C ALA A 234 9.08 -2.47 -8.76
N TYR A 235 8.18 -2.60 -9.72
CA TYR A 235 6.95 -1.78 -9.76
C TYR A 235 5.74 -2.67 -9.99
N ILE A 236 4.62 -2.40 -9.30
CA ILE A 236 3.33 -3.04 -9.53
C ILE A 236 2.33 -1.97 -9.95
N ILE A 237 1.83 -2.09 -11.17
CA ILE A 237 0.83 -1.20 -11.75
C ILE A 237 -0.56 -1.71 -11.42
N ALA A 238 -1.43 -0.83 -10.93
CA ALA A 238 -2.87 -1.05 -10.90
C ALA A 238 -3.47 -0.55 -12.22
N ALA A 239 -4.01 -1.46 -13.04
CA ALA A 239 -4.36 -1.15 -14.43
C ALA A 239 -5.52 -0.16 -14.55
N ASP A 240 -6.45 -0.17 -13.60
CA ASP A 240 -7.66 0.65 -13.60
C ASP A 240 -7.54 1.84 -12.63
N ASP A 241 -6.33 2.20 -12.22
CA ASP A 241 -6.07 3.33 -11.31
C ASP A 241 -6.48 4.67 -11.94
N LYS A 242 -7.39 5.38 -11.26
CA LYS A 242 -7.84 6.74 -11.65
C LYS A 242 -7.15 7.87 -10.89
N THR A 243 -6.37 7.54 -9.88
CA THR A 243 -5.62 8.51 -9.06
C THR A 243 -4.27 8.74 -9.68
N ILE A 244 -3.50 7.68 -9.92
CA ILE A 244 -2.24 7.73 -10.66
C ILE A 244 -2.45 6.91 -11.92
N PRO A 245 -2.90 7.50 -13.05
CA PRO A 245 -3.23 6.76 -14.24
C PRO A 245 -2.08 5.85 -14.71
N ALA A 246 -2.42 4.68 -15.26
CA ALA A 246 -1.42 3.70 -15.70
C ALA A 246 -0.41 4.28 -16.70
N GLU A 247 -0.83 5.25 -17.52
CA GLU A 247 0.03 6.00 -18.44
C GLU A 247 1.10 6.81 -17.68
N PHE A 248 0.73 7.46 -16.59
CA PHE A 248 1.67 8.20 -15.75
C PHE A 248 2.61 7.25 -14.98
N GLN A 249 2.10 6.10 -14.52
CA GLN A 249 2.93 5.05 -13.93
C GLN A 249 3.98 4.53 -14.92
N LYS A 250 3.57 4.24 -16.16
CA LYS A 250 4.47 3.82 -17.25
C LYS A 250 5.48 4.89 -17.61
N TRP A 251 5.07 6.16 -17.68
CA TRP A 251 5.98 7.28 -17.90
C TRP A 251 7.07 7.36 -16.82
N MET A 252 6.73 7.19 -15.54
CA MET A 252 7.75 7.15 -14.46
C MET A 252 8.76 6.00 -14.68
N ILE A 253 8.27 4.82 -15.04
CA ILE A 253 9.10 3.63 -15.28
C ILE A 253 10.02 3.81 -16.49
N GLU A 254 9.54 4.42 -17.58
CA GLU A 254 10.36 4.72 -18.76
C GLU A 254 11.50 5.69 -18.44
N ASN A 255 11.26 6.67 -17.57
CA ASN A 255 12.26 7.66 -17.16
C ASN A 255 13.24 7.14 -16.09
N ASN A 256 12.79 6.22 -15.24
CA ASN A 256 13.61 5.55 -14.23
C ASN A 256 13.31 4.04 -14.17
N PRO A 257 13.95 3.24 -15.05
CA PRO A 257 13.66 1.81 -15.17
C PRO A 257 13.85 1.01 -13.87
N VAL A 258 12.97 0.03 -13.69
CA VAL A 258 12.99 -0.94 -12.58
C VAL A 258 13.33 -2.33 -13.09
N LYS A 259 13.67 -3.25 -12.18
CA LYS A 259 14.07 -4.62 -12.52
C LYS A 259 12.95 -5.44 -13.14
N GLU A 260 11.75 -5.32 -12.60
CA GLU A 260 10.56 -6.02 -13.07
C GLU A 260 9.33 -5.16 -12.81
N VAL A 261 8.39 -5.20 -13.76
CA VAL A 261 7.08 -4.57 -13.65
C VAL A 261 6.03 -5.67 -13.69
N LYS A 262 5.11 -5.65 -12.72
CA LYS A 262 3.88 -6.46 -12.75
C LYS A 262 2.68 -5.52 -12.92
N GLU A 263 1.60 -6.04 -13.46
CA GLU A 263 0.35 -5.30 -13.64
C GLU A 263 -0.80 -6.14 -13.09
N ILE A 264 -1.69 -5.50 -12.32
CA ILE A 264 -2.89 -6.11 -11.75
C ILE A 264 -4.11 -5.51 -12.44
N LYS A 265 -4.85 -6.35 -13.15
CA LYS A 265 -6.08 -5.96 -13.86
C LYS A 265 -7.27 -5.93 -12.89
N GLY A 266 -8.21 -5.02 -13.10
CA GLY A 266 -9.37 -4.87 -12.23
C GLY A 266 -9.03 -4.36 -10.84
N ALA A 267 -7.85 -3.75 -10.67
CA ALA A 267 -7.46 -3.06 -9.45
C ALA A 267 -7.55 -1.55 -9.66
N ASP A 268 -8.29 -0.88 -8.77
CA ASP A 268 -8.26 0.57 -8.64
C ASP A 268 -6.98 1.01 -7.90
N HIS A 269 -6.97 2.25 -7.38
CA HIS A 269 -5.84 2.76 -6.62
C HIS A 269 -5.58 1.98 -5.32
N MET A 270 -6.48 1.09 -4.89
CA MET A 270 -6.32 0.25 -3.72
C MET A 270 -6.27 -1.24 -4.07
N PRO A 271 -5.20 -1.76 -4.71
CA PRO A 271 -5.08 -3.19 -5.03
C PRO A 271 -5.17 -4.09 -3.79
N MET A 272 -4.82 -3.57 -2.61
CA MET A 272 -4.98 -4.27 -1.33
C MET A 272 -6.45 -4.44 -0.89
N PHE A 273 -7.39 -3.72 -1.50
CA PHE A 273 -8.84 -3.87 -1.28
C PHE A 273 -9.52 -4.65 -2.40
N THR A 274 -9.20 -4.32 -3.66
CA THR A 274 -9.82 -4.90 -4.86
C THR A 274 -9.25 -6.27 -5.23
N GLN A 275 -7.92 -6.41 -5.23
CA GLN A 275 -7.21 -7.60 -5.70
C GLN A 275 -6.17 -8.11 -4.67
N PRO A 276 -6.54 -8.32 -3.39
CA PRO A 276 -5.57 -8.62 -2.33
C PRO A 276 -4.82 -9.95 -2.53
N ASP A 277 -5.46 -10.95 -3.14
CA ASP A 277 -4.85 -12.26 -3.42
C ASP A 277 -3.82 -12.17 -4.55
N GLU A 278 -4.14 -11.47 -5.64
CA GLU A 278 -3.21 -11.24 -6.75
C GLU A 278 -2.04 -10.33 -6.33
N LEU A 279 -2.32 -9.28 -5.54
CA LEU A 279 -1.29 -8.45 -4.95
C LEU A 279 -0.34 -9.28 -4.08
N CYS A 280 -0.87 -10.11 -3.18
CA CYS A 280 -0.05 -11.00 -2.34
C CYS A 280 0.84 -11.91 -3.19
N LYS A 281 0.26 -12.56 -4.21
CA LYS A 281 1.01 -13.42 -5.14
C LYS A 281 2.16 -12.65 -5.80
N ASN A 282 1.89 -11.48 -6.36
CA ASN A 282 2.87 -10.65 -7.05
C ASN A 282 4.01 -10.20 -6.14
N LEU A 283 3.70 -9.79 -4.90
CA LEU A 283 4.70 -9.41 -3.89
C LEU A 283 5.60 -10.59 -3.50
N VAL A 284 5.01 -11.76 -3.27
CA VAL A 284 5.75 -12.98 -2.90
C VAL A 284 6.64 -13.44 -4.06
N GLU A 285 6.15 -13.44 -5.29
CA GLU A 285 6.94 -13.81 -6.47
C GLU A 285 8.15 -12.87 -6.67
N LEU A 286 7.95 -11.56 -6.54
CA LEU A 286 9.05 -10.59 -6.62
C LEU A 286 10.07 -10.80 -5.50
N ALA A 287 9.61 -11.01 -4.27
CA ALA A 287 10.48 -11.26 -3.14
C ALA A 287 11.27 -12.57 -3.28
N GLN A 288 10.66 -13.64 -3.78
CA GLN A 288 11.34 -14.90 -4.03
C GLN A 288 12.43 -14.79 -5.10
N LYS A 289 12.21 -13.94 -6.09
CA LYS A 289 13.13 -13.77 -7.22
C LYS A 289 14.31 -12.85 -6.90
N TYR A 290 14.11 -11.88 -6.01
CA TYR A 290 15.02 -10.72 -5.89
C TYR A 290 15.44 -10.36 -4.46
N ALA A 291 14.85 -10.95 -3.42
CA ALA A 291 15.11 -10.59 -2.02
C ALA A 291 15.70 -11.74 -1.20
#